data_AF-A0AA86T0U8-F1
#
_entry.id   AF-A0AA86T0U8-F1
#
_cell.length_a   1.000
_cell.length_b   1.000
_cell.length_c   1.000
_cell.angle_alpha   90.00
_cell.angle_beta   90.00
_cell.angle_gamma   90.00
#
_symmetry.space_group_name_H-M   'P 1'
#
loop_
_entity.id
_entity.type
_entity.pdbx_description
1 polymer ?
#
loop_
_entity_poly.entity_id
_entity_poly.type
_entity_poly.pdbx_seq_one_letter_code
_entity_poly.pdbx_strand_id
1 'polypeptide(L)' 'MSGKVNAIPVGYEGATPYLIVKDATRALEFYQKAFGATEIMRIPAPEGKVGHAESRSGPRSSCWPMNSPT' A
#
# COMPACT_ATOMS: atom_id res chain seq x y z
N MET A 1 10.53 23.04 28.59
CA MET A 1 10.91 21.64 28.30
C MET A 1 10.30 21.25 26.96
N SER A 2 11.06 21.29 25.86
CA SER A 2 10.55 20.84 24.57
C SER A 2 10.48 19.32 24.61
N GLY A 3 9.28 18.76 24.73
CA GLY A 3 9.07 17.31 24.68
C GLY A 3 9.57 16.76 23.34
N LYS A 4 10.22 15.60 23.35
CA LYS A 4 10.60 14.89 22.13
C LYS A 4 9.32 14.59 21.34
N VAL A 5 9.11 15.34 20.26
CA VAL A 5 8.03 15.07 19.30
C VAL A 5 8.52 13.93 18.42
N ASN A 6 7.75 12.85 18.37
CA ASN A 6 7.93 11.84 17.33
C ASN A 6 7.42 12.46 16.02
N ALA A 7 8.36 12.92 15.20
CA ALA A 7 8.05 13.62 13.95
C ALA A 7 7.28 12.74 12.95
N ILE A 8 7.38 11.42 13.10
CA ILE A 8 6.64 10.43 12.31
C ILE A 8 5.72 9.68 13.26
N PRO A 9 4.39 9.79 13.11
CA PRO A 9 3.45 8.98 13.87
C PRO A 9 3.67 7.49 13.61
N VAL A 10 3.47 6.68 14.64
CA VAL A 10 3.59 5.21 14.53
C VAL A 10 2.63 4.70 13.45
N GLY A 11 3.12 3.89 12.52
CA GLY A 11 2.38 3.36 11.37
C GLY A 11 2.52 4.17 10.07
N TYR A 12 3.11 5.36 10.13
CA TYR A 12 3.41 6.22 8.97
C TYR A 12 4.89 6.15 8.56
N GLU A 13 5.60 5.10 8.98
CA GLU A 13 7.01 4.96 8.67
C GLU A 13 7.23 4.59 7.20
N GLY A 14 7.92 5.45 6.45
CA GLY A 14 8.44 5.20 5.10
C GLY A 14 7.44 5.42 3.94
N ALA A 15 7.93 5.25 2.71
CA ALA A 15 7.21 5.65 1.50
C ALA A 15 6.14 4.63 1.04
N THR A 16 5.01 5.15 0.56
CA THR A 16 3.97 4.39 -0.16
C THR A 16 3.98 4.83 -1.63
N PRO A 17 4.77 4.18 -2.50
CA PRO A 17 4.84 4.57 -3.90
C PRO A 17 3.56 4.17 -4.64
N TYR A 18 3.07 5.05 -5.50
CA TYR A 18 2.02 4.72 -6.47
C TYR A 18 2.68 4.29 -7.79
N LEU A 19 2.46 3.03 -8.18
CA LEU A 19 3.13 2.43 -9.33
C LEU A 19 2.15 2.18 -10.46
N ILE A 20 2.46 2.69 -11.65
CA ILE A 20 1.73 2.38 -12.88
C ILE A 20 2.54 1.33 -13.65
N VAL A 21 1.97 0.15 -13.82
CA VAL A 21 2.63 -0.99 -14.47
C VAL A 21 1.74 -1.57 -15.56
N LYS A 22 2.36 -2.10 -16.62
CA LYS A 22 1.63 -2.70 -17.75
C LYS A 22 0.77 -3.89 -17.34
N ASP A 23 1.26 -4.69 -16.38
CA ASP A 23 0.62 -5.92 -15.93
C ASP A 23 0.56 -5.96 -14.39
N ALA A 24 -0.40 -5.24 -13.84
CA ALA A 24 -0.58 -5.13 -12.40
C ALA A 24 -0.81 -6.49 -11.71
N THR A 25 -1.55 -7.41 -12.34
CA THR A 25 -1.74 -8.78 -11.81
C THR A 25 -0.40 -9.49 -11.62
N ARG A 26 0.47 -9.47 -12.63
CA ARG A 26 1.80 -10.11 -12.56
C ARG A 26 2.72 -9.39 -11.57
N ALA A 27 2.62 -8.07 -11.48
CA ALA A 27 3.38 -7.30 -10.51
C ALA A 27 3.00 -7.66 -9.07
N LEU A 28 1.70 -7.78 -8.75
CA LEU A 28 1.24 -8.19 -7.42
C LEU A 28 1.76 -9.59 -7.05
N GLU A 29 1.69 -10.56 -7.97
CA GLU A 29 2.26 -11.90 -7.75
C GLU A 29 3.77 -11.87 -7.53
N PHE A 30 4.49 -11.05 -8.29
CA PHE A 30 5.92 -10.86 -8.10
C PHE A 30 6.22 -10.30 -6.72
N TYR A 31 5.50 -9.26 -6.28
CA TYR A 31 5.71 -8.67 -4.96
C TYR A 31 5.36 -9.63 -3.81
N GLN A 32 4.32 -10.45 -3.98
CA GLN A 32 4.00 -11.54 -3.06
C GLN A 32 5.16 -12.53 -2.93
N LYS A 33 5.72 -12.98 -4.07
CA LYS A 33 6.80 -13.99 -4.08
C LYS A 33 8.15 -13.44 -3.64
N ALA A 34 8.51 -12.24 -4.09
CA ALA A 34 9.83 -11.66 -3.86
C ALA A 34 9.97 -11.01 -2.47
N PHE A 35 8.89 -10.37 -1.98
CA PHE A 35 8.94 -9.59 -0.75
C PHE A 35 7.95 -10.06 0.33
N GLY A 36 7.24 -11.17 0.09
CA GLY A 36 6.18 -11.62 1.00
C GLY A 36 5.04 -10.60 1.12
N ALA A 37 4.85 -9.75 0.09
CA ALA A 37 3.84 -8.71 0.14
C ALA A 37 2.43 -9.33 0.21
N THR A 38 1.52 -8.71 0.92
CA THR A 38 0.11 -9.14 1.01
C THR A 38 -0.76 -8.19 0.22
N GLU A 39 -1.63 -8.72 -0.63
CA GLU A 39 -2.67 -7.93 -1.31
C GLU A 39 -3.75 -7.54 -0.29
N ILE A 40 -4.04 -6.25 -0.17
CA ILE A 40 -5.03 -5.71 0.77
C ILE A 40 -6.32 -5.40 0.05
N MET A 41 -6.20 -4.82 -1.14
CA MET A 41 -7.33 -4.40 -1.93
C MET A 41 -7.00 -4.45 -3.41
N ARG A 42 -8.00 -4.78 -4.21
CA ARG A 42 -7.90 -4.81 -5.66
C ARG A 42 -9.23 -4.41 -6.27
N ILE A 43 -9.19 -3.42 -7.15
CA ILE A 43 -10.30 -2.99 -7.99
C ILE A 43 -10.05 -3.53 -9.40
N PRO A 44 -10.83 -4.52 -9.86
CA PRO A 44 -10.70 -5.02 -11.22
C PRO A 44 -11.16 -3.97 -12.23
N ALA A 45 -10.53 -3.97 -13.41
CA ALA A 45 -10.94 -3.19 -14.57
C ALA A 45 -11.37 -4.15 -15.69
N PRO A 46 -12.10 -3.66 -16.72
CA PRO A 46 -12.48 -4.47 -17.88
C PRO A 46 -11.27 -5.15 -18.54
N GLU A 47 -11.53 -6.24 -19.28
CA GLU A 47 -10.51 -7.04 -19.97
C GLU A 47 -9.49 -7.71 -19.03
N GLY A 48 -9.84 -7.94 -17.76
CA GLY A 48 -8.96 -8.63 -16.80
C GLY A 48 -7.81 -7.77 -16.28
N LYS A 49 -7.86 -6.45 -16.52
CA LYS A 49 -6.90 -5.48 -16.01
C LYS A 49 -7.17 -5.14 -14.54
N VAL A 50 -6.25 -4.42 -13.93
CA VAL A 50 -6.41 -3.88 -12.58
C VAL A 50 -6.52 -2.38 -12.69
N GLY A 51 -7.63 -1.82 -12.20
CA GLY A 51 -7.84 -0.37 -12.15
C GLY A 51 -7.08 0.26 -10.98
N HIS A 52 -7.03 -0.43 -9.84
CA HIS A 52 -6.26 -0.03 -8.67
C HIS A 52 -5.98 -1.25 -7.81
N ALA A 53 -4.82 -1.28 -7.15
CA ALA A 53 -4.53 -2.30 -6.15
C ALA A 53 -3.60 -1.75 -5.08
N GLU A 54 -3.78 -2.26 -3.87
CA GLU A 54 -2.95 -1.96 -2.71
C GLU A 54 -2.33 -3.24 -2.19
N SER A 55 -1.01 -3.17 -1.99
CA SER A 55 -0.24 -4.27 -1.42
C SER A 55 0.65 -3.74 -0.31
N ARG A 56 0.73 -4.49 0.78
CA ARG A 56 1.57 -4.19 1.94
C ARG A 56 2.75 -5.11 2.00
N SER A 57 3.93 -4.53 2.09
CA SER A 57 5.17 -5.19 2.46
C SER A 57 5.73 -4.49 3.71
N GLY A 58 5.95 -5.25 4.78
CA GLY A 58 6.44 -4.73 6.06
C GLY A 58 5.35 -4.12 6.98
N PRO A 59 5.76 -3.47 8.09
CA PRO A 59 4.87 -3.07 9.19
C PRO A 59 3.94 -1.89 8.88
N ARG A 60 4.04 -1.28 7.70
CA ARG A 60 3.25 -0.10 7.33
C ARG A 60 1.79 -0.48 7.17
N SER A 61 0.90 0.15 7.93
CA SER A 61 -0.52 0.09 7.65
C SER A 61 -0.82 0.98 6.43
N SER A 62 -0.85 0.38 5.24
CA SER A 62 -1.54 1.02 4.12
C SER A 62 -3.04 0.97 4.43
N CYS A 63 -3.50 2.03 5.08
CA CYS A 63 -4.81 2.60 4.89
C CYS A 63 -4.55 4.07 4.60
N TRP A 64 -4.76 4.48 3.36
CA TRP A 64 -5.34 5.81 3.16
C TRP A 64 -6.47 5.98 4.18
N PRO A 65 -6.62 7.14 4.84
CA PRO A 65 -7.67 7.31 5.84
C PRO A 65 -9.04 7.36 5.13
N MET A 66 -9.57 6.20 4.74
CA MET A 66 -10.99 6.03 4.46
C MET A 66 -11.81 5.96 5.76
N ASN A 67 -11.13 5.98 6.92
CA ASN A 67 -11.74 6.18 8.23
C ASN A 67 -11.24 7.50 8.87
N SER A 68 -11.41 8.61 8.17
CA SER A 68 -11.58 9.89 8.87
C SER A 68 -13.05 9.97 9.29
N PRO A 69 -13.42 9.70 10.56
CA PRO A 69 -14.71 10.18 11.03
C PRO A 69 -14.64 11.71 10.96
N THR A 70 -15.62 12.30 10.29
CA THR A 70 -15.95 13.73 10.45
C THR A 70 -16.06 14.08 11.93
#